data_AF-A0A7J3JB39-F1
#
_entry.id   AF-A0A7J3JB39-F1
#
_cell.length_a   1.000
_cell.length_b   1.000
_cell.length_c   1.000
_cell.angle_alpha   90.00
_cell.angle_beta   90.00
_cell.angle_gamma   90.00
#
_symmetry.space_group_name_H-M   'P 1'
#
loop_
_entity.id
_entity.type
_entity.pdbx_description
1 polymer ?
#
loop_
_entity_poly.entity_id
_entity_poly.type
_entity_poly.pdbx_seq_one_letter_code
_entity_poly.pdbx_strand_id
1 'polypeptide(L)' 'MSFEELEQKLKAIPGIVDVQLVDRKLSVNYLPNCDHNKITDMQLAVALAVSDAKLDVVFIDYIKAAVDAV' A
#
# COMPACT_ATOMS: atom_id res chain seq x y z
N MET A 1 5.16 14.72 -7.58
CA MET A 1 3.95 13.89 -7.63
C MET A 1 3.08 14.28 -6.45
N SER A 2 1.76 14.31 -6.59
CA SER A 2 0.83 14.49 -5.47
C SER A 2 0.54 13.15 -4.77
N PHE A 3 -0.10 13.20 -3.59
CA PHE A 3 -0.58 11.98 -2.96
C PHE A 3 -1.67 11.29 -3.80
N GLU A 4 -2.57 12.04 -4.44
CA GLU A 4 -3.63 11.49 -5.30
C GLU A 4 -3.06 10.66 -6.47
N GLU A 5 -1.97 11.13 -7.09
CA GLU A 5 -1.28 10.37 -8.15
C GLU A 5 -0.62 9.10 -7.61
N LEU A 6 0.00 9.16 -6.42
CA LEU A 6 0.57 7.97 -5.77
C LEU A 6 -0.53 6.99 -5.38
N GLU A 7 -1.64 7.47 -4.83
CA GLU A 7 -2.80 6.66 -4.43
C GLU A 7 -3.34 5.88 -5.63
N GLN A 8 -3.53 6.54 -6.78
CA GLN A 8 -3.95 5.87 -8.01
C GLN A 8 -2.96 4.80 -8.46
N LYS A 9 -1.65 5.08 -8.39
CA LYS A 9 -0.61 4.09 -8.73
C LYS A 9 -0.62 2.88 -7.80
N LEU A 10 -0.79 3.12 -6.50
CA LEU A 10 -0.82 2.05 -5.51
C LEU A 10 -2.10 1.21 -5.62
N LYS A 11 -3.26 1.85 -5.85
CA LYS A 11 -4.53 1.15 -6.09
C LYS A 11 -4.54 0.35 -7.40
N ALA A 12 -3.60 0.61 -8.32
CA ALA A 12 -3.40 -0.21 -9.52
C ALA A 12 -2.61 -1.51 -9.26
N ILE A 13 -1.96 -1.67 -8.09
CA ILE A 13 -1.25 -2.90 -7.73
C ILE A 13 -2.30 -3.95 -7.32
N PRO A 14 -2.35 -5.11 -8.00
CA PRO A 14 -3.33 -6.15 -7.70
C PRO A 14 -3.23 -6.62 -6.25
N GLY A 15 -4.31 -6.44 -5.50
CA GLY A 15 -4.40 -6.82 -4.09
C GLY A 15 -4.36 -5.65 -3.12
N ILE A 16 -4.02 -4.43 -3.54
CA ILE A 16 -4.19 -3.23 -2.72
C ILE A 16 -5.65 -2.76 -2.80
N VAL A 17 -6.28 -2.58 -1.64
CA VAL A 17 -7.68 -2.19 -1.51
C VAL A 17 -7.79 -0.69 -1.22
N ASP A 18 -7.01 -0.21 -0.26
CA ASP A 18 -7.04 1.19 0.16
C ASP A 18 -5.67 1.69 0.59
N VAL A 19 -5.46 3.00 0.47
CA VAL A 19 -4.22 3.66 0.84
C VAL A 19 -4.53 5.00 1.49
N GLN A 20 -3.86 5.29 2.60
CA GLN A 20 -4.05 6.54 3.34
C GLN A 20 -2.69 7.14 3.71
N LEU A 21 -2.58 8.47 3.64
CA LEU A 21 -1.39 9.20 4.05
C LEU A 21 -1.77 10.20 5.15
N VAL A 22 -1.27 9.95 6.37
CA VAL A 22 -1.49 10.82 7.54
C VAL A 22 -0.15 11.07 8.22
N ASP A 23 0.19 12.33 8.48
CA ASP A 23 1.43 12.73 9.15
C ASP A 23 2.69 12.02 8.62
N ARG A 24 2.80 11.91 7.29
CA ARG A 24 3.93 11.27 6.57
C ARG A 24 4.03 9.74 6.75
N LYS A 25 2.98 9.12 7.28
CA LYS A 25 2.83 7.67 7.37
C LYS A 25 1.85 7.19 6.33
N LEU A 26 2.31 6.30 5.45
CA LEU A 26 1.48 5.68 4.43
C LEU A 26 0.93 4.37 4.98
N SER A 27 -0.39 4.22 5.07
CA SER A 27 -1.05 2.97 5.42
C SER A 27 -1.57 2.31 4.16
N VAL A 28 -1.20 1.05 3.93
CA VAL A 28 -1.63 0.27 2.77
C VAL A 28 -2.43 -0.94 3.24
N ASN A 29 -3.68 -1.00 2.81
CA ASN A 29 -4.58 -2.12 3.07
C ASN A 29 -4.57 -3.06 1.88
N TYR A 30 -4.36 -4.36 2.13
CA TYR A 30 -4.44 -5.39 1.08
C TYR A 30 -5.55 -6.40 1.32
N LEU A 31 -5.91 -7.12 0.25
CA LEU A 31 -6.92 -8.16 0.25
C LEU A 31 -6.66 -9.21 1.35
N PRO A 32 -7.75 -9.73 1.95
CA PRO A 32 -7.64 -10.87 2.85
C PRO A 32 -7.11 -12.09 2.07
N ASN A 33 -6.40 -12.97 2.78
CA ASN A 33 -5.94 -14.28 2.27
C ASN A 33 -4.92 -14.26 1.11
N CYS A 34 -4.12 -13.19 0.97
CA CYS A 34 -2.93 -13.24 0.12
C CYS A 34 -1.88 -14.22 0.69
N ASP A 35 -1.27 -15.03 -0.18
CA ASP A 35 -0.12 -15.84 0.19
C ASP A 35 1.12 -14.96 0.45
N HIS A 36 2.09 -15.51 1.19
CA HIS A 36 3.28 -14.77 1.64
C HIS A 36 4.11 -14.18 0.49
N ASN A 37 4.19 -14.89 -0.65
CA ASN A 37 4.96 -14.42 -1.79
C ASN A 37 4.30 -13.20 -2.43
N LYS A 38 2.97 -13.25 -2.62
CA LYS A 38 2.20 -12.11 -3.12
C LYS A 38 2.29 -10.89 -2.22
N ILE A 39 2.30 -11.09 -0.90
CA ILE A 39 2.48 -9.98 0.05
C ILE A 39 3.85 -9.32 -0.17
N THR A 40 4.91 -10.12 -0.27
CA THR A 40 6.27 -9.61 -0.51
C THR A 40 6.36 -8.83 -1.83
N ASP A 41 5.78 -9.36 -2.90
CA ASP A 41 5.77 -8.70 -4.22
C ASP A 41 5.00 -7.37 -4.18
N MET A 42 3.86 -7.32 -3.50
CA MET A 42 3.09 -6.09 -3.33
C MET A 42 3.88 -5.05 -2.51
N GLN A 43 4.47 -5.46 -1.39
CA GLN A 43 5.26 -4.56 -0.54
C GLN A 43 6.46 -3.97 -1.29
N LEU A 44 7.11 -4.76 -2.13
CA LEU A 44 8.17 -4.28 -3.01
C LEU A 44 7.65 -3.24 -4.02
N ALA A 45 6.53 -3.54 -4.68
CA ALA A 45 5.91 -2.61 -5.64
C ALA A 45 5.49 -1.29 -4.99
N VAL A 46 4.94 -1.33 -3.77
CA VAL A 46 4.63 -0.14 -2.97
C VAL A 46 5.88 0.66 -2.67
N ALA A 47 6.93 0.02 -2.14
CA ALA A 47 8.17 0.71 -1.77
C ALA A 47 8.80 1.43 -2.97
N LEU A 48 8.80 0.81 -4.15
CA LEU A 48 9.28 1.42 -5.39
C LEU A 48 8.42 2.63 -5.79
N ALA A 49 7.10 2.50 -5.80
CA ALA A 49 6.20 3.60 -6.15
C ALA A 49 6.34 4.80 -5.19
N VAL A 50 6.50 4.55 -3.89
CA VAL A 50 6.71 5.59 -2.87
C VAL A 50 8.06 6.28 -3.05
N SER A 51 9.13 5.51 -3.28
CA SER A 51 10.46 6.04 -3.57
C SER A 51 10.46 6.95 -4.81
N ASP A 52 9.77 6.53 -5.86
CA ASP A 52 9.64 7.30 -7.11
C ASP A 52 8.78 8.56 -6.95
N ALA A 53 7.78 8.52 -6.07
CA ALA A 53 6.89 9.64 -5.83
C ALA A 53 7.61 10.83 -5.17
N LYS A 54 8.75 10.59 -4.50
CA LYS A 54 9.51 11.59 -3.73
C LYS A 54 8.64 12.36 -2.72
N LEU A 55 7.63 11.69 -2.18
CA LEU A 55 6.87 12.19 -1.03
C LEU A 55 7.71 11.96 0.22
N ASP A 56 7.64 12.90 1.18
CA ASP A 56 8.31 12.77 2.49
C ASP A 56 7.61 11.71 3.35
N VAL A 57 7.56 10.46 2.88
CA VAL A 57 7.00 9.31 3.58
C VAL A 57 8.10 8.69 4.43
N VAL A 58 7.92 8.66 5.75
CA VAL A 58 8.92 8.17 6.70
C VAL A 58 8.64 6.73 7.14
N PHE A 59 7.43 6.24 6.90
CA PHE A 59 6.98 4.93 7.34
C PHE A 59 5.85 4.42 6.44
N ILE A 60 5.90 3.11 6.13
CA ILE A 60 4.84 2.41 5.40
C ILE A 60 4.28 1.33 6.32
N ASP A 61 3.02 1.52 6.72
CA ASP A 61 2.24 0.55 7.47
C ASP A 61 1.46 -0.35 6.52
N TYR A 62 1.34 -1.60 6.91
CA TYR A 62 1.00 -2.72 6.06
C TYR A 62 -0.09 -3.53 6.74
N ILE A 63 -1.33 -3.22 6.39
CA ILE A 63 -2.51 -3.67 7.13
C ILE A 63 -3.20 -4.78 6.34
N LYS A 64 -3.23 -5.98 6.91
CA LYS A 64 -4.04 -7.07 6.38
C LYS A 64 -5.50 -6.74 6.65
N ALA A 65 -6.32 -6.61 5.60
CA ALA A 65 -7.77 -6.46 5.78
C ALA A 65 -8.28 -7.60 6.66
N ALA A 66 -9.00 -7.26 7.72
CA ALA A 66 -9.65 -8.25 8.56
C ALA A 66 -10.55 -9.10 7.66
N VAL A 67 -10.37 -10.42 7.72
CA VAL A 67 -11.39 -11.33 7.17
C VAL A 67 -12.55 -11.16 8.13
N ASP A 68 -13.64 -10.52 7.71
CA ASP A 68 -14.90 -10.65 8.44
C ASP A 68 -15.18 -12.16 8.51
N ALA A 69 -15.10 -12.71 9.72
CA ALA A 69 -15.38 -14.10 9.98
C ALA A 69 -16.88 -14.32 9.74
N VAL A 70 -17.22 -14.81 8.55
CA VAL A 70 -18.56 -15.34 8.23
C VAL A 70 -18.61 -16.81 8.65
#